data_AF-A0A954PGB0-F1
#
_entry.id   AF-A0A954PGB0-F1
#
_cell.length_a   1.000
_cell.length_b   1.000
_cell.length_c   1.000
_cell.angle_alpha   90.00
_cell.angle_beta   90.00
_cell.angle_gamma   90.00
#
_symmetry.space_group_name_H-M   'P 1'
#
loop_
_entity.id
_entity.type
_entity.pdbx_description
1 polymer ?
#
loop_
_entity_poly.entity_id
_entity_poly.type
_entity_poly.pdbx_seq_one_letter_code
_entity_poly.pdbx_strand_id
1 'polypeptide(L)'
;MRKLLAMLAFLGLLCVLWTIAPLFASGPTLHDRIRIELMSQDGKKDDSVCSIAISADNKYLALAVKRPIVPSHGIYPYRIPPIRIRDLVRKEFVAEWMPDDARQFDSPETHIYHFEFSGDANRALVCWRPYNGTDLTIEILDCQTWKPIAKITHPLAEADVKNYVDRAFSDRHLNYAGSVFTFVSYGEDNDSRRVDSWRVHVRRTDRPDEDKLVVGFDPQSPPSLSPDGKKLLVRHANGVTMYDIETSEPERQVDHYLSNSDVWSPDSIHFALLDKKTRRSALVFTSHNEDAPKTMPGFAWVYCDHGNVLATTGGPAISLFSALSGAQIANLKVTSRKSVWTGDSSSPATMLTGGGALLCYLESESSDEFSYTALRFVDSRSGQILEQSLRLPESFASVKLSANNSYIVVDNDSEHTVDIWTNLPRASDSAR
;
A
#
# COMPACT_ATOMS: atom_id res chain seq x y z
N MET A 1 52.89 -45.96 -13.30
CA MET A 1 51.76 -46.33 -12.42
C MET A 1 51.42 -45.28 -11.36
N ARG A 2 52.33 -44.89 -10.44
CA ARG A 2 52.02 -43.91 -9.36
C ARG A 2 51.47 -42.56 -9.84
N LYS A 3 52.01 -41.99 -10.93
CA LYS A 3 51.52 -40.72 -11.50
C LYS A 3 50.11 -40.82 -12.10
N LEU A 4 49.76 -41.98 -12.67
CA LEU A 4 48.44 -42.22 -13.26
C LEU A 4 47.36 -42.35 -12.17
N LEU A 5 47.68 -43.04 -11.07
CA LEU A 5 46.81 -43.14 -9.90
C LEU A 5 46.56 -41.77 -9.23
N ALA A 6 47.58 -40.93 -9.13
CA ALA A 6 47.43 -39.57 -8.59
C ALA A 6 46.52 -38.69 -9.48
N MET A 7 46.66 -38.81 -10.81
CA MET A 7 45.84 -38.05 -11.76
C MET A 7 44.36 -38.48 -11.72
N LEU A 8 44.10 -39.80 -11.63
CA LEU A 8 42.73 -40.33 -11.53
C LEU A 8 42.07 -39.97 -10.19
N ALA A 9 42.83 -39.97 -9.08
CA ALA A 9 42.32 -39.51 -7.79
C ALA A 9 41.97 -38.01 -7.81
N PHE A 10 42.78 -37.18 -8.48
CA PHE A 10 42.53 -35.76 -8.62
C PHE A 10 41.30 -35.47 -9.50
N LEU A 11 41.13 -36.19 -10.61
CA LEU A 11 39.94 -36.11 -11.46
C LEU A 11 38.67 -36.60 -10.73
N GLY A 12 38.76 -37.66 -9.94
CA GLY A 12 37.68 -38.13 -9.09
C GLY A 12 37.26 -37.07 -8.05
N LEU A 13 38.23 -36.42 -7.42
CA LEU A 13 37.97 -35.33 -6.47
C LEU A 13 37.32 -34.13 -7.15
N LEU A 14 37.77 -33.76 -8.35
CA LEU A 14 37.17 -32.69 -9.15
C LEU A 14 35.73 -33.01 -9.55
N CYS A 15 35.42 -34.22 -9.99
CA CYS A 15 34.06 -34.63 -10.31
C CYS A 15 33.14 -34.62 -9.08
N VAL A 16 33.64 -35.04 -7.91
CA VAL A 16 32.91 -34.97 -6.64
C VAL A 16 32.68 -33.52 -6.23
N LEU A 17 33.69 -32.65 -6.32
CA LEU A 17 33.53 -31.22 -6.03
C LEU A 17 32.57 -30.54 -7.01
N TRP A 18 32.55 -30.94 -8.28
CA TRP A 18 31.66 -30.36 -9.30
C TRP A 18 30.21 -30.86 -9.18
N THR A 19 29.99 -32.08 -8.69
CA THR A 19 28.64 -32.60 -8.39
C THR A 19 28.09 -32.08 -7.07
N ILE A 20 28.96 -31.75 -6.10
CA ILE A 20 28.53 -31.21 -4.80
C ILE A 20 28.47 -29.67 -4.81
N ALA A 21 29.21 -28.97 -5.67
CA ALA A 21 29.17 -27.51 -5.76
C ALA A 21 27.75 -26.94 -5.98
N PRO A 22 26.87 -27.51 -6.83
CA PRO A 22 25.48 -27.06 -6.94
C PRO A 22 24.64 -27.31 -5.68
N LEU A 23 24.95 -28.36 -4.92
CA LEU A 23 24.28 -28.69 -3.65
C LEU A 23 24.63 -27.72 -2.51
N PHE A 24 25.72 -26.95 -2.65
CA PHE A 24 26.09 -25.85 -1.75
C PHE A 24 25.88 -24.46 -2.34
N ALA A 25 25.50 -24.36 -3.62
CA ALA A 25 25.19 -23.10 -4.31
C ALA A 25 23.75 -22.63 -4.05
N SER A 26 22.86 -23.49 -3.52
CA SER A 26 21.65 -23.02 -2.85
C SER A 26 22.05 -22.45 -1.49
N GLY A 27 22.58 -21.22 -1.51
CA GLY A 27 22.77 -20.43 -0.30
C GLY A 27 21.45 -20.36 0.48
N PRO A 28 21.51 -20.20 1.82
CA PRO A 28 20.31 -20.15 2.63
C PRO A 28 19.41 -19.00 2.16
N THR A 29 18.29 -19.33 1.52
CA THR A 29 17.12 -18.45 1.41
C THR A 29 16.44 -18.40 2.78
N LEU A 30 17.16 -17.98 3.82
CA LEU A 30 16.55 -17.65 5.09
C LEU A 30 16.08 -16.21 5.00
N HIS A 31 14.85 -16.03 4.55
CA HIS A 31 14.09 -14.88 4.98
C HIS A 31 13.72 -15.14 6.44
N ASP A 32 14.10 -14.24 7.32
CA ASP A 32 13.60 -14.30 8.69
C ASP A 32 12.12 -13.93 8.63
N ARG A 33 11.27 -14.93 8.89
CA ARG A 33 9.81 -14.82 8.93
C ARG A 33 9.41 -14.64 10.39
N ILE A 34 8.80 -13.49 10.68
CA ILE A 34 8.15 -13.24 11.97
C ILE A 34 6.67 -13.48 11.73
N ARG A 35 6.09 -14.45 12.44
CA ARG A 35 4.66 -14.74 12.38
C ARG A 35 3.98 -14.17 13.62
N ILE A 36 2.98 -13.33 13.41
CA ILE A 36 2.09 -12.84 14.47
C ILE A 36 0.82 -13.67 14.40
N GLU A 37 0.60 -14.52 15.41
CA GLU A 37 -0.65 -15.26 15.56
C GLU A 37 -1.66 -14.42 16.33
N LEU A 38 -2.84 -14.23 15.74
CA LEU A 38 -3.94 -13.53 16.39
C LEU A 38 -4.82 -14.58 17.07
N MET A 39 -4.63 -14.72 18.38
CA MET A 39 -5.40 -15.65 19.20
C MET A 39 -6.38 -14.89 20.09
N SER A 40 -7.65 -15.30 20.08
CA SER A 40 -8.61 -14.84 21.07
C SER A 40 -8.28 -15.41 22.46
N GLN A 41 -8.78 -14.76 23.52
CA GLN A 41 -8.63 -15.28 24.89
C GLN A 41 -9.30 -16.65 25.11
N ASP A 42 -10.30 -17.03 24.32
CA ASP A 42 -10.96 -18.34 24.41
C ASP A 42 -10.33 -19.40 23.47
N GLY A 43 -9.19 -19.07 22.84
CA GLY A 43 -8.46 -19.98 21.95
C GLY A 43 -9.15 -20.23 20.62
N LYS A 44 -10.16 -19.44 20.26
CA LYS A 44 -10.86 -19.50 18.98
C LYS A 44 -10.23 -18.53 17.98
N LYS A 45 -10.13 -18.98 16.73
CA LYS A 45 -9.67 -18.16 15.61
C LYS A 45 -10.88 -17.43 15.02
N ASP A 46 -11.29 -16.32 15.61
CA ASP A 46 -12.44 -15.52 15.13
C ASP A 46 -12.08 -14.06 14.80
N ASP A 47 -10.80 -13.69 14.94
CA ASP A 47 -10.34 -12.33 14.75
C ASP A 47 -9.93 -12.13 13.29
N SER A 48 -10.63 -11.22 12.59
CA SER A 48 -10.23 -10.73 11.27
C SER A 48 -9.50 -9.39 11.44
N VAL A 49 -8.28 -9.31 10.92
CA VAL A 49 -7.59 -8.04 10.71
C VAL A 49 -8.40 -7.28 9.67
N CYS A 50 -8.91 -6.09 10.01
CA CYS A 50 -9.58 -5.23 9.03
C CYS A 50 -8.62 -4.30 8.31
N SER A 51 -7.49 -3.95 8.94
CA SER A 51 -6.48 -3.12 8.31
C SER A 51 -5.11 -3.35 8.93
N ILE A 52 -4.09 -3.26 8.07
CA ILE A 52 -2.67 -3.28 8.44
C ILE A 52 -2.07 -1.98 7.94
N ALA A 53 -1.33 -1.26 8.78
CA ALA A 53 -0.54 -0.11 8.34
C ALA A 53 0.89 -0.21 8.82
N ILE A 54 1.80 0.29 7.99
CA ILE A 54 3.23 0.40 8.28
C ILE A 54 3.58 1.88 8.25
N SER A 55 4.27 2.37 9.27
CA SER A 55 4.69 3.76 9.30
C SER A 55 5.78 4.03 8.25
N ALA A 56 5.81 5.23 7.67
CA ALA A 56 6.77 5.58 6.62
C ALA A 56 8.24 5.49 7.08
N ASP A 57 8.51 5.74 8.36
CA ASP A 57 9.83 5.56 8.97
C ASP A 57 10.14 4.10 9.35
N ASN A 58 9.18 3.20 9.15
CA ASN A 58 9.24 1.76 9.39
C ASN A 58 9.49 1.38 10.85
N LYS A 59 9.16 2.27 11.80
CA LYS A 59 9.26 2.02 13.24
C LYS A 59 8.01 1.36 13.83
N TYR A 60 6.86 1.51 13.18
CA TYR A 60 5.59 1.04 13.69
C TYR A 60 4.87 0.16 12.67
N LEU A 61 4.26 -0.91 13.18
CA LEU A 61 3.26 -1.72 12.50
C LEU A 61 1.99 -1.66 13.35
N ALA A 62 0.87 -1.30 12.75
CA ALA A 62 -0.41 -1.29 13.45
C ALA A 62 -1.35 -2.31 12.79
N LEU A 63 -2.01 -3.07 13.65
CA LEU A 63 -3.08 -4.00 13.26
C LEU A 63 -4.40 -3.47 13.83
N ALA A 64 -5.36 -3.23 12.94
CA ALA A 64 -6.75 -2.96 13.30
C ALA A 64 -7.54 -4.27 13.18
N VAL A 65 -8.25 -4.66 14.23
CA VAL A 65 -8.92 -5.97 14.32
C VAL A 65 -10.43 -5.76 14.48
N LYS A 66 -11.24 -6.43 13.65
CA LYS A 66 -12.67 -6.10 13.47
C LYS A 66 -13.60 -6.62 14.57
N ARG A 67 -13.20 -7.60 15.38
CA ARG A 67 -14.02 -8.14 16.49
C ARG A 67 -13.16 -8.94 17.46
N PRO A 68 -12.71 -8.39 18.59
CA PRO A 68 -12.22 -9.25 19.66
C PRO A 68 -13.42 -9.85 20.43
N ILE A 69 -13.33 -11.13 20.81
CA ILE A 69 -14.19 -11.74 21.84
C ILE A 69 -13.86 -11.18 23.25
N VAL A 70 -12.83 -10.33 23.36
CA VAL A 70 -12.50 -9.48 24.52
C VAL A 70 -13.41 -8.22 24.47
N PRO A 71 -13.85 -7.61 25.58
CA PRO A 71 -14.92 -6.59 25.59
C PRO A 71 -14.57 -5.22 24.97
N SER A 72 -13.74 -5.13 23.93
CA SER A 72 -13.35 -3.85 23.34
C SER A 72 -12.63 -4.00 22.00
N HIS A 73 -13.13 -3.35 20.96
CA HIS A 73 -12.37 -3.14 19.73
C HIS A 73 -11.19 -2.19 20.01
N GLY A 74 -10.06 -2.38 19.34
CA GLY A 74 -8.82 -1.66 19.64
C GLY A 74 -7.85 -1.59 18.47
N ILE A 75 -6.90 -0.66 18.58
CA ILE A 75 -5.71 -0.63 17.72
C ILE A 75 -4.56 -1.18 18.54
N TYR A 76 -3.86 -2.13 17.95
CA TYR A 76 -2.71 -2.76 18.57
C TYR A 76 -1.46 -2.27 17.85
N PRO A 77 -0.81 -1.20 18.34
CA PRO A 77 0.45 -0.77 17.81
C PRO A 77 1.55 -1.72 18.26
N TYR A 78 2.31 -2.20 17.30
CA TYR A 78 3.56 -2.93 17.53
C TYR A 78 4.68 -1.99 17.14
N ARG A 79 5.54 -1.67 18.10
CA ARG A 79 6.84 -1.10 17.76
C ARG A 79 7.63 -2.22 17.11
N ILE A 80 8.14 -1.96 15.91
CA ILE A 80 9.15 -2.81 15.30
C ILE A 80 10.49 -2.25 15.79
N PRO A 81 11.20 -2.91 16.71
CA PRO A 81 12.57 -2.53 17.04
C PRO A 81 13.38 -2.36 15.75
N PRO A 82 14.34 -1.43 15.67
CA PRO A 82 15.25 -1.38 14.54
C PRO A 82 15.96 -2.73 14.44
N ILE A 83 15.55 -3.56 13.49
CA ILE A 83 16.06 -4.91 13.31
C ILE A 83 17.51 -4.76 12.82
N ARG A 84 18.46 -4.92 13.73
CA ARG A 84 19.86 -5.13 13.35
C ARG A 84 19.98 -6.59 12.92
N ILE A 85 20.41 -6.81 11.68
CA ILE A 85 20.57 -8.14 11.05
C ILE A 85 21.32 -9.15 11.94
N ARG A 86 22.19 -8.69 12.86
CA ARG A 86 22.93 -9.56 13.78
C ARG A 86 22.12 -10.15 14.94
N ASP A 87 20.96 -9.57 15.29
CA ASP A 87 20.18 -9.99 16.45
C ASP A 87 19.14 -11.08 16.12
N LEU A 88 18.87 -11.34 14.83
CA LEU A 88 17.90 -12.33 14.35
C LEU A 88 18.43 -13.76 14.22
N VAL A 89 19.76 -13.96 14.23
CA VAL A 89 20.36 -15.28 13.92
C VAL A 89 20.10 -16.35 14.99
N ARG A 90 19.50 -16.02 16.16
CA ARG A 90 19.33 -17.00 17.26
C ARG A 90 18.08 -16.90 18.14
N LYS A 91 17.09 -16.06 17.86
CA LYS A 91 15.91 -15.97 18.74
C LYS A 91 14.62 -15.78 17.98
N GLU A 92 13.59 -16.52 18.39
CA GLU A 92 12.18 -16.20 18.15
C GLU A 92 11.98 -14.73 18.49
N PHE A 93 11.64 -13.93 17.48
CA PHE A 93 11.41 -12.51 17.66
C PHE A 93 9.98 -12.30 18.11
N VAL A 94 9.81 -11.86 19.35
CA VAL A 94 8.54 -11.35 19.85
C VAL A 94 8.54 -9.87 19.53
N ALA A 95 7.70 -9.42 18.59
CA ALA A 95 7.39 -8.00 18.50
C ALA A 95 6.98 -7.55 19.90
N GLU A 96 7.63 -6.52 20.44
CA GLU A 96 7.31 -6.03 21.77
C GLU A 96 5.92 -5.41 21.68
N TRP A 97 4.92 -6.20 22.06
CA TRP A 97 3.59 -5.69 22.32
C TRP A 97 3.76 -4.58 23.36
N MET A 98 3.15 -3.43 23.11
CA MET A 98 3.15 -2.31 24.03
C MET A 98 1.80 -2.32 24.76
N PRO A 99 1.61 -3.18 25.80
CA PRO A 99 0.32 -3.32 26.48
C PRO A 99 -0.16 -2.01 27.11
N ASP A 100 0.77 -1.20 27.64
CA ASP A 100 0.45 0.09 28.27
C ASP A 100 0.06 1.17 27.25
N ASP A 101 0.39 0.97 25.97
CA ASP A 101 0.09 1.89 24.86
C ASP A 101 -0.99 1.34 23.92
N ALA A 102 -1.50 0.12 24.19
CA ALA A 102 -2.59 -0.46 23.43
C ALA A 102 -3.85 0.38 23.68
N ARG A 103 -4.28 1.10 22.65
CA ARG A 103 -5.48 1.92 22.77
C ARG A 103 -6.72 1.06 22.56
N GLN A 104 -7.37 0.76 23.68
CA GLN A 104 -8.78 0.37 23.68
C GLN A 104 -9.63 1.61 23.38
N PHE A 105 -10.60 1.45 22.48
CA PHE A 105 -11.66 2.43 22.38
C PHE A 105 -12.66 2.17 23.51
N ASP A 106 -13.06 3.24 24.21
CA ASP A 106 -13.90 3.17 25.41
C ASP A 106 -15.27 2.50 25.19
N SER A 107 -15.69 2.33 23.93
CA SER A 107 -16.91 1.62 23.58
C SER A 107 -16.60 0.18 23.14
N PRO A 108 -17.13 -0.84 23.86
CA PRO A 108 -17.04 -2.26 23.46
C PRO A 108 -17.54 -2.52 22.04
N GLU A 109 -18.39 -1.62 21.55
CA GLU A 109 -19.08 -1.66 20.28
C GLU A 109 -18.50 -0.60 19.33
N THR A 110 -17.24 -0.72 18.91
CA THR A 110 -16.58 0.26 18.03
C THR A 110 -16.05 -0.40 16.77
N HIS A 111 -16.59 -0.06 15.60
CA HIS A 111 -16.02 -0.54 14.34
C HIS A 111 -14.92 0.41 13.85
N ILE A 112 -13.71 -0.12 13.72
CA ILE A 112 -12.61 0.55 13.01
C ILE A 112 -12.77 0.25 11.53
N TYR A 113 -12.95 1.30 10.73
CA TYR A 113 -13.08 1.21 9.27
C TYR A 113 -11.75 1.38 8.57
N HIS A 114 -10.91 2.27 9.11
CA HIS A 114 -9.65 2.62 8.47
C HIS A 114 -8.60 3.01 9.52
N PHE A 115 -7.36 2.66 9.22
CA PHE A 115 -6.20 3.03 10.01
C PHE A 115 -5.03 3.30 9.06
N GLU A 116 -4.41 4.46 9.18
CA GLU A 116 -3.25 4.84 8.37
C GLU A 116 -2.25 5.69 9.15
N PHE A 117 -0.96 5.51 8.87
CA PHE A 117 0.08 6.38 9.41
C PHE A 117 0.30 7.60 8.54
N SER A 118 0.65 8.71 9.18
CA SER A 118 1.22 9.87 8.50
C SER A 118 2.49 9.51 7.74
N GLY A 119 2.76 10.27 6.68
CA GLY A 119 4.00 10.17 5.92
C GLY A 119 5.27 10.46 6.74
N ASP A 120 5.16 11.16 7.88
CA ASP A 120 6.27 11.37 8.82
C ASP A 120 6.31 10.37 9.98
N ALA A 121 5.34 9.45 10.02
CA ALA A 121 5.18 8.42 11.06
C ALA A 121 5.00 8.94 12.49
N ASN A 122 4.82 10.25 12.70
CA ASN A 122 4.62 10.82 14.03
C ASN A 122 3.14 10.79 14.44
N ARG A 123 2.26 10.61 13.47
CA ARG A 123 0.80 10.59 13.66
C ARG A 123 0.16 9.38 13.01
N ALA A 124 -0.96 8.95 13.57
CA ALA A 124 -1.84 7.97 12.93
C ALA A 124 -3.24 8.54 12.82
N LEU A 125 -3.93 8.20 11.75
CA LEU A 125 -5.32 8.53 11.54
C LEU A 125 -6.15 7.26 11.73
N VAL A 126 -7.19 7.37 12.55
CA VAL A 126 -8.14 6.29 12.80
C VAL A 126 -9.52 6.77 12.43
N CYS A 127 -10.19 6.01 11.59
CA CYS A 127 -11.59 6.19 11.30
C CYS A 127 -12.40 5.08 11.97
N TRP A 128 -13.30 5.45 12.87
CA TRP A 128 -14.11 4.50 13.62
C TRP A 128 -15.52 5.01 13.86
N ARG A 129 -16.41 4.10 14.23
CA ARG A 129 -17.82 4.41 14.55
C ARG A 129 -18.31 3.52 15.70
N PRO A 130 -19.12 4.04 16.62
CA PRO A 130 -19.87 3.18 17.53
C PRO A 130 -20.86 2.30 16.74
N TYR A 131 -21.01 1.02 17.08
CA TYR A 131 -21.90 0.05 16.42
C TYR A 131 -23.33 0.59 16.27
N ASN A 132 -23.82 1.22 17.34
CA ASN A 132 -25.14 1.82 17.45
C ASN A 132 -25.14 3.35 17.27
N GLY A 133 -23.98 3.97 17.04
CA GLY A 133 -23.87 5.42 16.84
C GLY A 133 -24.06 5.76 15.37
N THR A 134 -24.62 6.92 15.03
CA THR A 134 -24.67 7.42 13.64
C THR A 134 -23.38 8.10 13.24
N ASP A 135 -22.60 8.58 14.21
CA ASP A 135 -21.53 9.51 13.92
C ASP A 135 -20.23 8.78 13.63
N LEU A 136 -19.63 9.13 12.50
CA LEU A 136 -18.29 8.71 12.18
C LEU A 136 -17.30 9.59 12.94
N THR A 137 -16.33 8.96 13.59
CA THR A 137 -15.28 9.64 14.28
C THR A 137 -13.95 9.41 13.57
N ILE A 138 -13.30 10.49 13.20
CA ILE A 138 -11.90 10.49 12.77
C ILE A 138 -11.06 11.01 13.94
N GLU A 139 -10.14 10.20 14.42
CA GLU A 139 -9.17 10.60 15.44
C GLU A 139 -7.77 10.63 14.86
N ILE A 140 -7.03 11.68 15.22
CA ILE A 140 -5.61 11.79 14.92
C ILE A 140 -4.88 11.48 16.22
N LEU A 141 -4.02 10.47 16.16
CA LEU A 141 -3.22 9.98 17.26
C LEU A 141 -1.80 10.50 17.14
N ASP A 142 -1.18 10.82 18.26
CA ASP A 142 0.27 10.94 18.36
C ASP A 142 0.87 9.52 18.47
N CYS A 143 1.80 9.13 17.59
CA CYS A 143 2.34 7.76 17.57
C CYS A 143 3.35 7.47 18.70
N GLN A 144 3.79 8.49 19.45
CA GLN A 144 4.68 8.29 20.60
C GLN A 144 3.88 7.94 21.86
N THR A 145 2.71 8.56 22.01
CA THR A 145 1.86 8.44 23.21
C THR A 145 0.55 7.68 22.96
N TRP A 146 0.20 7.44 21.70
CA TRP A 146 -1.06 6.87 21.21
C TRP A 146 -2.32 7.60 21.67
N LYS A 147 -2.17 8.80 22.22
CA LYS A 147 -3.28 9.66 22.67
C LYS A 147 -3.88 10.44 21.51
N PRO A 148 -5.20 10.67 21.53
CA PRO A 148 -5.83 11.52 20.53
C PRO A 148 -5.32 12.96 20.73
N ILE A 149 -4.76 13.54 19.67
CA ILE A 149 -4.40 14.95 19.61
C ILE A 149 -5.49 15.79 18.92
N ALA A 150 -6.34 15.13 18.13
CA ALA A 150 -7.52 15.73 17.53
C ALA A 150 -8.61 14.68 17.35
N LYS A 151 -9.85 15.13 17.42
CA LYS A 151 -11.04 14.31 17.22
C LYS A 151 -12.06 15.08 16.40
N ILE A 152 -12.52 14.47 15.33
CA ILE A 152 -13.49 15.03 14.43
C ILE A 152 -14.66 14.07 14.38
N THR A 153 -15.82 14.56 14.79
CA THR A 153 -17.07 13.79 14.72
C THR A 153 -17.88 14.35 13.58
N HIS A 154 -18.09 13.55 12.54
CA HIS A 154 -18.97 13.89 11.44
C HIS A 154 -20.30 13.16 11.63
N PRO A 155 -21.42 13.88 11.81
CA PRO A 155 -22.72 13.24 11.87
C PRO A 155 -23.02 12.62 10.50
N LEU A 156 -23.39 11.33 10.47
CA LEU A 156 -23.96 10.73 9.26
C LEU A 156 -25.48 10.79 9.40
N ALA A 157 -26.19 11.24 8.37
CA ALA A 157 -27.64 11.19 8.37
C ALA A 157 -28.10 9.72 8.46
N GLU A 158 -29.10 9.45 9.31
CA GLU A 158 -29.53 8.09 9.69
C GLU A 158 -29.93 7.22 8.48
N ALA A 159 -30.42 7.83 7.40
CA ALA A 159 -30.80 7.16 6.15
C ALA A 159 -29.59 6.75 5.27
N ASP A 160 -28.43 7.38 5.44
CA ASP A 160 -27.24 7.15 4.62
C ASP A 160 -26.34 6.05 5.19
N VAL A 161 -26.34 5.89 6.51
CA VAL A 161 -25.43 5.04 7.30
C VAL A 161 -25.16 3.64 6.71
N LYS A 162 -26.17 2.94 6.18
CA LYS A 162 -26.00 1.53 5.77
C LYS A 162 -25.42 1.35 4.36
N ASN A 163 -25.65 2.29 3.44
CA ASN A 163 -25.08 2.24 2.09
C ASN A 163 -23.84 3.13 1.96
N TYR A 164 -23.73 4.14 2.82
CA TYR A 164 -22.70 5.17 2.81
C TYR A 164 -21.41 4.68 3.44
N VAL A 165 -21.46 4.06 4.62
CA VAL A 165 -20.25 3.69 5.36
C VAL A 165 -19.43 2.61 4.65
N ASP A 166 -20.10 1.65 3.99
CA ASP A 166 -19.41 0.61 3.22
C ASP A 166 -18.80 1.13 1.90
N ARG A 167 -19.26 2.28 1.37
CA ARG A 167 -18.74 2.87 0.14
C ARG A 167 -17.82 4.06 0.38
N ALA A 168 -18.28 5.07 1.10
CA ALA A 168 -17.64 6.36 1.36
C ALA A 168 -16.48 6.30 2.38
N PHE A 169 -16.31 5.20 3.11
CA PHE A 169 -15.16 4.99 4.00
C PHE A 169 -14.47 3.65 3.76
N SER A 170 -14.70 3.07 2.57
CA SER A 170 -13.69 2.19 2.00
C SER A 170 -12.39 2.99 1.87
N ASP A 171 -11.24 2.31 1.93
CA ASP A 171 -9.89 2.90 1.95
C ASP A 171 -9.59 3.93 0.84
N ARG A 172 -10.50 4.05 -0.13
CA ARG A 172 -10.46 4.97 -1.25
C ARG A 172 -10.80 6.40 -0.88
N HIS A 173 -11.61 6.66 0.14
CA HIS A 173 -12.24 7.96 0.37
C HIS A 173 -11.64 8.77 1.53
N LEU A 174 -10.62 8.21 2.17
CA LEU A 174 -9.81 8.83 3.20
C LEU A 174 -8.36 8.73 2.75
N ASN A 175 -7.70 9.87 2.51
CA ASN A 175 -6.29 9.90 2.13
C ASN A 175 -5.52 10.68 3.18
N TYR A 176 -4.31 10.22 3.52
CA TYR A 176 -3.43 10.95 4.44
C TYR A 176 -2.02 11.14 3.87
N ALA A 177 -1.59 12.39 3.71
CA ALA A 177 -0.26 12.73 3.22
C ALA A 177 0.38 13.84 4.07
N GLY A 178 1.49 13.51 4.73
CA GLY A 178 2.18 14.42 5.64
C GLY A 178 1.26 14.89 6.77
N SER A 179 0.98 16.20 6.80
CA SER A 179 0.07 16.81 7.76
C SER A 179 -1.34 17.03 7.23
N VAL A 180 -1.67 16.59 6.02
CA VAL A 180 -2.97 16.86 5.36
C VAL A 180 -3.71 15.54 5.17
N PHE A 181 -4.98 15.51 5.54
CA PHE A 181 -5.86 14.41 5.18
C PHE A 181 -7.10 14.92 4.45
N THR A 182 -7.63 14.08 3.59
CA THR A 182 -8.89 14.33 2.91
C THR A 182 -9.89 13.27 3.30
N PHE A 183 -11.11 13.67 3.60
CA PHE A 183 -12.21 12.72 3.73
C PHE A 183 -13.39 13.20 2.92
N VAL A 184 -14.20 12.24 2.49
CA VAL A 184 -15.40 12.52 1.74
C VAL A 184 -16.60 12.50 2.68
N SER A 185 -17.48 13.48 2.57
CA SER A 185 -18.80 13.41 3.20
C SER A 185 -19.93 13.70 2.20
N TYR A 186 -21.14 13.29 2.57
CA TYR A 186 -22.35 13.51 1.80
C TYR A 186 -23.19 14.50 2.59
N GLY A 187 -23.49 15.62 1.95
CA GLY A 187 -24.22 16.71 2.58
C GLY A 187 -25.56 16.92 1.91
N GLU A 188 -26.60 17.10 2.72
CA GLU A 188 -27.80 17.79 2.28
C GLU A 188 -27.48 19.27 2.11
N ASP A 189 -27.77 19.81 0.93
CA ASP A 189 -27.67 21.24 0.71
C ASP A 189 -28.95 21.88 1.24
N ASN A 190 -28.86 22.56 2.39
CA ASN A 190 -30.05 23.08 3.10
C ASN A 190 -30.94 24.00 2.24
N ASP A 191 -30.38 24.62 1.19
CA ASP A 191 -31.09 25.52 0.27
C ASP A 191 -31.79 24.81 -0.90
N SER A 192 -31.47 23.54 -1.17
CA SER A 192 -32.10 22.79 -2.24
C SER A 192 -32.57 21.44 -1.70
N ARG A 193 -33.86 21.14 -1.78
CA ARG A 193 -34.41 19.79 -1.49
C ARG A 193 -33.87 18.70 -2.45
N ARG A 194 -32.71 18.91 -3.07
CA ARG A 194 -31.91 17.96 -3.81
C ARG A 194 -30.76 17.48 -2.91
N VAL A 195 -31.01 16.32 -2.34
CA VAL A 195 -30.04 15.52 -1.60
C VAL A 195 -29.19 14.78 -2.62
N ASP A 196 -28.06 15.34 -3.11
CA ASP A 196 -27.24 14.65 -4.13
C ASP A 196 -25.76 15.11 -4.25
N SER A 197 -25.19 15.87 -3.28
CA SER A 197 -23.81 16.39 -3.45
C SER A 197 -22.79 15.74 -2.52
N TRP A 198 -21.80 15.10 -3.14
CA TRP A 198 -20.62 14.58 -2.46
C TRP A 198 -19.59 15.70 -2.30
N ARG A 199 -19.04 15.84 -1.10
CA ARG A 199 -18.09 16.89 -0.72
C ARG A 199 -16.78 16.27 -0.29
N VAL A 200 -15.67 16.75 -0.85
CA VAL A 200 -14.34 16.45 -0.33
C VAL A 200 -14.02 17.49 0.72
N HIS A 201 -13.64 17.06 1.92
CA HIS A 201 -13.09 17.91 2.97
C HIS A 201 -11.59 17.73 3.01
N VAL A 202 -10.85 18.84 3.02
CA VAL A 202 -9.40 18.82 3.23
C VAL A 202 -9.09 19.50 4.54
N ARG A 203 -8.38 18.78 5.41
CA ARG A 203 -8.01 19.23 6.74
C ARG A 203 -6.54 19.02 7.00
N ARG A 204 -6.00 19.86 7.88
CA ARG A 204 -4.64 19.69 8.38
C ARG A 204 -4.68 19.11 9.78
N THR A 205 -3.74 18.22 10.07
CA THR A 205 -3.62 17.58 11.38
C THR A 205 -3.04 18.50 12.44
N ASP A 206 -2.33 19.57 12.06
CA ASP A 206 -1.93 20.66 12.96
C ASP A 206 -3.04 21.70 13.19
N ARG A 207 -4.10 21.68 12.37
CA ARG A 207 -5.27 22.56 12.46
C ARG A 207 -6.56 21.79 12.11
N PRO A 208 -6.94 20.81 12.95
CA PRO A 208 -8.02 19.87 12.64
C PRO A 208 -9.41 20.53 12.55
N ASP A 209 -9.56 21.75 13.08
CA ASP A 209 -10.79 22.53 13.06
C ASP A 209 -10.97 23.38 11.79
N GLU A 210 -9.93 23.48 10.95
CA GLU A 210 -9.98 24.23 9.68
C GLU A 210 -10.37 23.30 8.52
N ASP A 211 -11.62 23.41 8.03
CA ASP A 211 -12.02 22.91 6.71
C ASP A 211 -11.59 23.90 5.63
N LYS A 212 -10.56 23.56 4.85
CA LYS A 212 -10.01 24.48 3.82
C LYS A 212 -10.71 24.37 2.47
N LEU A 213 -10.98 23.14 2.02
CA LEU A 213 -11.48 22.89 0.68
C LEU A 213 -12.72 22.00 0.76
N VAL A 214 -13.84 22.50 0.24
CA VAL A 214 -15.11 21.78 0.05
C VAL A 214 -15.46 21.83 -1.42
N VAL A 215 -15.05 20.81 -2.18
CA VAL A 215 -15.39 20.71 -3.60
C VAL A 215 -16.44 19.65 -3.82
N GLY A 216 -17.43 19.96 -4.67
CA GLY A 216 -18.32 18.95 -5.22
C GLY A 216 -17.55 18.02 -6.16
N PHE A 217 -17.77 16.70 -6.06
CA PHE A 217 -17.10 15.73 -6.93
C PHE A 217 -18.04 14.59 -7.37
N ASP A 218 -17.59 13.81 -8.35
CA ASP A 218 -18.32 12.62 -8.80
C ASP A 218 -18.10 11.47 -7.80
N PRO A 219 -19.15 10.92 -7.16
CA PRO A 219 -19.00 9.85 -6.18
C PRO A 219 -18.38 8.56 -6.71
N GLN A 220 -18.35 8.39 -8.03
CA GLN A 220 -17.80 7.18 -8.63
C GLN A 220 -16.29 7.08 -8.50
N SER A 221 -15.59 8.15 -8.10
CA SER A 221 -14.14 8.08 -7.90
C SER A 221 -13.68 9.04 -6.81
N PRO A 222 -12.96 8.53 -5.79
CA PRO A 222 -12.50 9.37 -4.70
C PRO A 222 -11.51 10.45 -5.18
N PRO A 223 -11.32 11.51 -4.39
CA PRO A 223 -10.19 12.40 -4.61
C PRO A 223 -8.86 11.67 -4.32
N SER A 224 -7.77 12.19 -4.89
CA SER A 224 -6.42 11.64 -4.70
C SER A 224 -5.44 12.73 -4.29
N LEU A 225 -4.83 12.57 -3.13
CA LEU A 225 -3.90 13.54 -2.54
C LEU A 225 -2.47 13.25 -2.99
N SER A 226 -1.71 14.29 -3.36
CA SER A 226 -0.29 14.13 -3.64
C SER A 226 0.47 13.70 -2.37
N PRO A 227 1.53 12.89 -2.48
CA PRO A 227 2.29 12.43 -1.31
C PRO A 227 2.88 13.54 -0.41
N ASP A 228 3.12 14.73 -0.95
CA ASP A 228 3.54 15.91 -0.19
C ASP A 228 2.38 16.69 0.46
N GLY A 229 1.13 16.27 0.23
CA GLY A 229 -0.09 16.86 0.79
C GLY A 229 -0.47 18.21 0.19
N LYS A 230 0.20 18.68 -0.86
CA LYS A 230 0.00 20.02 -1.42
C LYS A 230 -1.03 20.10 -2.53
N LYS A 231 -1.30 18.98 -3.22
CA LYS A 231 -2.16 18.96 -4.40
C LYS A 231 -3.22 17.89 -4.26
N LEU A 232 -4.42 18.18 -4.78
CA LEU A 232 -5.54 17.25 -4.78
C LEU A 232 -6.10 17.08 -6.19
N LEU A 233 -6.16 15.85 -6.66
CA LEU A 233 -6.92 15.51 -7.86
C LEU A 233 -8.37 15.21 -7.47
N VAL A 234 -9.29 16.00 -8.02
CA VAL A 234 -10.72 15.79 -7.88
C VAL A 234 -11.28 15.44 -9.25
N ARG A 235 -11.88 14.25 -9.36
CA ARG A 235 -12.51 13.80 -10.59
C ARG A 235 -13.93 14.31 -10.70
N HIS A 236 -14.33 14.56 -11.94
CA HIS A 236 -15.69 14.87 -12.33
C HIS A 236 -16.02 14.14 -13.64
N ALA A 237 -17.30 14.12 -14.03
CA ALA A 237 -17.78 13.31 -15.16
C ALA A 237 -17.02 13.52 -16.49
N ASN A 238 -16.40 14.70 -16.68
CA ASN A 238 -15.74 15.10 -17.92
C ASN A 238 -14.21 15.23 -17.83
N GLY A 239 -13.61 15.02 -16.66
CA GLY A 239 -12.19 15.29 -16.48
C GLY A 239 -11.72 15.20 -15.03
N VAL A 240 -10.53 15.74 -14.81
CA VAL A 240 -9.90 15.83 -13.50
C VAL A 240 -9.44 17.27 -13.29
N THR A 241 -9.68 17.80 -12.09
CA THR A 241 -9.17 19.10 -11.67
C THR A 241 -8.16 18.89 -10.55
N MET A 242 -6.98 19.50 -10.70
CA MET A 242 -5.95 19.57 -9.68
C MET A 242 -6.12 20.88 -8.91
N TYR A 243 -6.24 20.78 -7.59
CA TYR A 243 -6.33 21.90 -6.68
C TYR A 243 -5.03 22.04 -5.90
N ASP A 244 -4.60 23.29 -5.67
CA ASP A 244 -3.62 23.60 -4.64
C ASP A 244 -4.34 23.64 -3.29
N ILE A 245 -3.86 22.85 -2.34
CA ILE A 245 -4.49 22.70 -1.02
C ILE A 245 -4.34 23.96 -0.16
N GLU A 246 -3.24 24.70 -0.32
CA GLU A 246 -2.97 25.84 0.54
C GLU A 246 -3.89 27.02 0.22
N THR A 247 -4.08 27.28 -1.08
CA THR A 247 -4.91 28.34 -1.66
C THR A 247 -6.35 27.93 -1.90
N SER A 248 -6.63 26.62 -1.99
CA SER A 248 -7.93 26.06 -2.38
C SER A 248 -8.38 26.47 -3.80
N GLU A 249 -7.44 26.88 -4.65
CA GLU A 249 -7.69 27.27 -6.04
C GLU A 249 -7.38 26.12 -7.02
N PRO A 250 -8.11 26.02 -8.14
CA PRO A 250 -7.79 25.06 -9.19
C PRO A 250 -6.51 25.50 -9.93
N GLU A 251 -5.47 24.64 -9.93
CA GLU A 251 -4.22 24.87 -10.66
C GLU A 251 -4.31 24.38 -12.11
N ARG A 252 -4.98 23.23 -12.33
CA ARG A 252 -4.99 22.56 -13.63
C ARG A 252 -6.29 21.81 -13.86
N GLN A 253 -6.88 21.97 -15.05
CA GLN A 253 -8.00 21.14 -15.51
C GLN A 253 -7.54 20.27 -16.68
N VAL A 254 -7.98 19.00 -16.65
CA VAL A 254 -7.52 17.96 -17.56
C VAL A 254 -8.77 17.26 -18.11
N ASP A 255 -9.17 17.60 -19.34
CA ASP A 255 -10.43 17.17 -19.98
C ASP A 255 -10.28 15.88 -20.82
N HIS A 256 -11.31 15.02 -20.83
CA HIS A 256 -11.38 13.76 -21.59
C HIS A 256 -10.59 12.57 -21.01
N TYR A 257 -10.68 12.33 -19.71
CA TYR A 257 -10.05 11.20 -19.02
C TYR A 257 -11.10 10.29 -18.39
N LEU A 258 -10.75 9.03 -18.13
CA LEU A 258 -11.63 8.15 -17.36
C LEU A 258 -11.44 8.42 -15.88
N SER A 259 -12.57 8.53 -15.18
CA SER A 259 -12.63 8.97 -13.79
C SER A 259 -11.99 7.99 -12.81
N ASN A 260 -11.80 6.72 -13.18
CA ASN A 260 -11.65 5.63 -12.22
C ASN A 260 -10.21 5.19 -11.91
N SER A 261 -9.17 5.83 -12.46
CA SER A 261 -7.80 5.43 -12.16
C SER A 261 -6.81 6.60 -12.30
N ASP A 262 -6.17 6.94 -11.19
CA ASP A 262 -5.08 7.89 -11.10
C ASP A 262 -4.01 7.36 -10.17
N VAL A 263 -2.78 7.83 -10.34
CA VAL A 263 -1.68 7.50 -9.44
C VAL A 263 -0.70 8.67 -9.40
N TRP A 264 -0.29 9.05 -8.20
CA TRP A 264 0.76 10.02 -7.95
C TRP A 264 2.12 9.33 -7.86
N SER A 265 3.17 10.01 -8.36
CA SER A 265 4.53 9.59 -8.07
C SER A 265 4.90 9.92 -6.62
N PRO A 266 5.76 9.12 -5.96
CA PRO A 266 6.16 9.35 -4.57
C PRO A 266 6.78 10.72 -4.29
N ASP A 267 7.41 11.33 -5.29
CA ASP A 267 8.00 12.67 -5.21
C ASP A 267 6.98 13.81 -5.45
N SER A 268 5.70 13.49 -5.73
CA SER A 268 4.63 14.45 -6.05
C SER A 268 4.84 15.27 -7.33
N ILE A 269 5.85 14.92 -8.14
CA ILE A 269 6.19 15.64 -9.37
C ILE A 269 5.35 15.15 -10.55
N HIS A 270 5.01 13.86 -10.59
CA HIS A 270 4.29 13.24 -11.67
C HIS A 270 2.96 12.66 -11.21
N PHE A 271 2.00 12.62 -12.13
CA PHE A 271 0.77 11.85 -11.94
C PHE A 271 0.39 11.21 -13.27
N ALA A 272 -0.30 10.07 -13.20
CA ALA A 272 -0.80 9.39 -14.38
C ALA A 272 -2.31 9.27 -14.30
N LEU A 273 -2.99 9.51 -15.43
CA LEU A 273 -4.43 9.35 -15.59
C LEU A 273 -4.72 8.32 -16.68
N LEU A 274 -5.79 7.54 -16.54
CA LEU A 274 -6.24 6.66 -17.61
C LEU A 274 -6.84 7.45 -18.79
N ASP A 275 -6.31 7.21 -19.98
CA ASP A 275 -6.81 7.80 -21.22
C ASP A 275 -8.21 7.25 -21.56
N LYS A 276 -9.20 8.13 -21.66
CA LYS A 276 -10.58 7.77 -22.02
C LYS A 276 -10.71 7.22 -23.42
N LYS A 277 -9.85 7.66 -24.35
CA LYS A 277 -9.90 7.26 -25.75
C LYS A 277 -9.43 5.82 -25.92
N THR A 278 -8.28 5.49 -25.35
CA THR A 278 -7.69 4.16 -25.52
C THR A 278 -8.15 3.16 -24.47
N ARG A 279 -8.51 3.60 -23.25
CA ARG A 279 -8.78 2.75 -22.06
C ARG A 279 -7.67 1.75 -21.74
N ARG A 280 -6.48 1.99 -22.30
CA ARG A 280 -5.34 1.06 -22.33
C ARG A 280 -4.01 1.82 -22.31
N SER A 281 -4.05 3.10 -21.94
CA SER A 281 -2.85 3.91 -21.82
C SER A 281 -2.99 4.84 -20.62
N ALA A 282 -1.90 5.02 -19.89
CA ALA A 282 -1.71 6.14 -18.99
C ALA A 282 -1.28 7.37 -19.78
N LEU A 283 -1.81 8.52 -19.39
CA LEU A 283 -1.29 9.84 -19.74
C LEU A 283 -0.54 10.36 -18.53
N VAL A 284 0.77 10.48 -18.67
CA VAL A 284 1.69 10.90 -17.62
C VAL A 284 1.94 12.40 -17.73
N PHE A 285 1.68 13.09 -16.63
CA PHE A 285 1.80 14.53 -16.50
C PHE A 285 2.90 14.90 -15.52
N THR A 286 3.45 16.09 -15.69
CA THR A 286 4.23 16.77 -14.66
C THR A 286 3.32 17.76 -13.94
N SER A 287 3.30 17.72 -12.62
CA SER A 287 2.34 18.45 -11.78
C SER A 287 2.52 19.97 -11.83
N HIS A 288 3.68 20.47 -12.25
CA HIS A 288 3.99 21.91 -12.31
C HIS A 288 4.16 22.46 -13.74
N ASN A 289 3.98 21.63 -14.78
CA ASN A 289 4.21 22.06 -16.15
C ASN A 289 3.02 21.76 -17.07
N GLU A 290 2.81 22.62 -18.05
CA GLU A 290 1.79 22.51 -19.10
C GLU A 290 2.21 21.58 -20.24
N ASP A 291 3.35 20.89 -20.12
CA ASP A 291 3.82 19.93 -21.11
C ASP A 291 2.72 18.95 -21.51
N ALA A 292 2.71 18.61 -22.81
CA ALA A 292 1.83 17.58 -23.33
C ALA A 292 2.07 16.27 -22.56
N PRO A 293 0.99 15.56 -22.15
CA PRO A 293 1.14 14.30 -21.45
C PRO A 293 1.85 13.27 -22.32
N LYS A 294 2.61 12.40 -21.66
CA LYS A 294 3.24 11.26 -22.32
C LYS A 294 2.30 10.07 -22.27
N THR A 295 2.02 9.47 -23.42
CA THR A 295 1.17 8.28 -23.51
C THR A 295 2.00 7.03 -23.28
N MET A 296 1.66 6.24 -22.27
CA MET A 296 2.29 4.96 -21.95
C MET A 296 1.24 3.84 -22.00
N PRO A 297 1.47 2.74 -22.72
CA PRO A 297 0.51 1.65 -22.79
C PRO A 297 0.38 0.91 -21.46
N GLY A 298 -0.83 0.46 -21.10
CA GLY A 298 -1.11 -0.34 -19.90
C GLY A 298 -2.53 -0.14 -19.35
N PHE A 299 -2.96 -1.02 -18.46
CA PHE A 299 -4.26 -0.99 -17.77
C PHE A 299 -4.14 -0.59 -16.31
N ALA A 300 -2.99 -0.85 -15.67
CA ALA A 300 -2.70 -0.41 -14.31
C ALA A 300 -1.26 0.11 -14.25
N TRP A 301 -1.00 1.03 -13.32
CA TRP A 301 0.25 1.78 -13.27
C TRP A 301 0.70 2.06 -11.83
N VAL A 302 1.99 1.89 -11.56
CA VAL A 302 2.60 2.31 -10.29
C VAL A 302 3.90 3.04 -10.56
N TYR A 303 4.18 4.09 -9.80
CA TYR A 303 5.46 4.77 -9.82
C TYR A 303 6.45 4.10 -8.86
N CYS A 304 7.66 3.81 -9.32
CA CYS A 304 8.77 3.30 -8.53
C CYS A 304 10.04 4.14 -8.75
N ASP A 305 11.11 3.80 -8.03
CA ASP A 305 12.39 4.52 -8.04
C ASP A 305 12.22 6.03 -7.81
N HIS A 306 11.57 6.38 -6.70
CA HIS A 306 11.26 7.76 -6.32
C HIS A 306 10.45 8.56 -7.35
N GLY A 307 9.67 7.89 -8.22
CA GLY A 307 8.85 8.55 -9.23
C GLY A 307 9.46 8.59 -10.63
N ASN A 308 10.71 8.15 -10.78
CA ASN A 308 11.41 8.18 -12.07
C ASN A 308 10.95 7.10 -13.05
N VAL A 309 10.36 6.02 -12.53
CA VAL A 309 9.92 4.88 -13.34
C VAL A 309 8.42 4.67 -13.15
N LEU A 310 7.68 4.56 -14.25
CA LEU A 310 6.31 4.07 -14.26
C LEU A 310 6.31 2.61 -14.72
N ALA A 311 5.91 1.71 -13.83
CA ALA A 311 5.61 0.34 -14.18
C ALA A 311 4.16 0.25 -14.63
N THR A 312 3.94 -0.32 -15.81
CA THR A 312 2.62 -0.50 -16.40
C THR A 312 2.36 -1.96 -16.72
N THR A 313 1.10 -2.33 -16.74
CA THR A 313 0.70 -3.73 -16.92
C THR A 313 -0.23 -3.85 -18.11
N GLY A 314 0.06 -4.79 -19.01
CA GLY A 314 -0.59 -4.84 -20.32
C GLY A 314 -0.58 -6.24 -20.90
N GLY A 315 -1.56 -7.06 -20.54
CA GLY A 315 -1.58 -8.47 -20.96
C GLY A 315 -0.55 -9.31 -20.17
N PRO A 316 0.22 -10.22 -20.80
CA PRO A 316 1.17 -11.12 -20.10
C PRO A 316 2.53 -10.44 -19.80
N ALA A 317 2.55 -9.12 -19.63
CA ALA A 317 3.81 -8.40 -19.45
C ALA A 317 3.67 -7.18 -18.53
N ILE A 318 4.77 -6.91 -17.83
CA ILE A 318 5.01 -5.69 -17.07
C ILE A 318 6.02 -4.86 -17.87
N SER A 319 5.65 -3.65 -18.25
CA SER A 319 6.54 -2.73 -18.95
C SER A 319 6.98 -1.62 -18.02
N LEU A 320 8.27 -1.29 -18.05
CA LEU A 320 8.84 -0.19 -17.26
C LEU A 320 9.14 0.97 -18.19
N PHE A 321 8.74 2.17 -17.81
CA PHE A 321 8.97 3.39 -18.58
C PHE A 321 9.60 4.47 -17.72
N SER A 322 10.46 5.29 -18.31
CA SER A 322 10.93 6.52 -17.68
C SER A 322 9.77 7.52 -17.62
N ALA A 323 9.40 7.97 -16.42
CA ALA A 323 8.38 8.99 -16.22
C ALA A 323 8.75 10.32 -16.91
N LEU A 324 10.04 10.66 -16.87
CA LEU A 324 10.57 11.88 -17.46
C LEU A 324 10.59 11.86 -18.99
N SER A 325 10.95 10.75 -19.64
CA SER A 325 11.11 10.72 -21.10
C SER A 325 9.98 10.01 -21.85
N GLY A 326 9.21 9.16 -21.17
CA GLY A 326 8.29 8.22 -21.82
C GLY A 326 8.99 7.02 -22.47
N ALA A 327 10.32 6.95 -22.43
CA ALA A 327 11.07 5.85 -23.03
C ALA A 327 10.85 4.55 -22.25
N GLN A 328 10.67 3.44 -22.98
CA GLN A 328 10.59 2.12 -22.37
C GLN A 328 11.98 1.68 -21.89
N ILE A 329 12.06 1.34 -20.61
CA ILE A 329 13.26 0.82 -19.93
C ILE A 329 13.33 -0.69 -20.12
N ALA A 330 12.24 -1.40 -19.84
CA ALA A 330 12.20 -2.84 -19.89
C ALA A 330 10.80 -3.38 -20.26
N ASN A 331 10.77 -4.64 -20.69
CA ASN A 331 9.54 -5.40 -20.90
C ASN A 331 9.70 -6.79 -20.30
N LEU A 332 9.01 -7.05 -19.20
CA LEU A 332 9.11 -8.28 -18.43
C LEU A 332 7.99 -9.20 -18.87
N LYS A 333 8.36 -10.32 -19.48
CA LYS A 333 7.40 -11.36 -19.84
C LYS A 333 7.01 -12.12 -18.59
N VAL A 334 5.77 -11.97 -18.15
CA VAL A 334 5.21 -12.69 -17.00
C VAL A 334 4.57 -13.98 -17.52
N THR A 335 4.81 -15.08 -16.82
CA THR A 335 4.48 -16.41 -17.34
C THR A 335 2.98 -16.71 -17.32
N SER A 336 2.21 -16.03 -16.47
CA SER A 336 0.74 -16.13 -16.44
C SER A 336 0.04 -14.83 -16.84
N ARG A 337 -0.92 -14.93 -17.77
CA ARG A 337 -1.91 -13.88 -18.02
C ARG A 337 -2.89 -13.90 -16.85
N LYS A 338 -2.72 -13.08 -15.83
CA LYS A 338 -3.83 -12.64 -14.96
C LYS A 338 -3.38 -11.41 -14.17
N SER A 339 -4.37 -10.62 -13.80
CA SER A 339 -4.35 -9.17 -13.71
C SER A 339 -3.33 -8.60 -12.73
N VAL A 340 -2.75 -7.47 -13.10
CA VAL A 340 -1.82 -6.70 -12.29
C VAL A 340 -2.50 -5.38 -11.94
N TRP A 341 -2.49 -5.04 -10.65
CA TRP A 341 -3.33 -4.04 -10.01
C TRP A 341 -2.44 -3.27 -9.03
N THR A 342 -2.90 -2.09 -8.68
CA THR A 342 -2.13 -1.03 -8.03
C THR A 342 -2.64 -0.81 -6.62
N GLY A 343 -1.75 -0.44 -5.70
CA GLY A 343 -1.99 -0.45 -4.25
C GLY A 343 -2.88 0.66 -3.69
N ASP A 344 -4.11 0.78 -4.18
CA ASP A 344 -5.21 1.33 -3.38
C ASP A 344 -6.07 0.15 -2.87
N SER A 345 -6.11 -0.01 -1.56
CA SER A 345 -6.61 -1.20 -0.90
C SER A 345 -8.10 -1.42 -1.20
N SER A 346 -8.42 -2.64 -1.66
CA SER A 346 -9.75 -3.29 -1.83
C SER A 346 -9.90 -4.08 -3.15
N SER A 347 -8.88 -4.18 -4.02
CA SER A 347 -8.92 -5.14 -5.13
C SER A 347 -7.57 -5.80 -5.41
N PRO A 348 -7.53 -7.12 -5.64
CA PRO A 348 -6.31 -7.92 -5.56
C PRO A 348 -5.48 -7.80 -6.83
N ALA A 349 -4.58 -6.83 -6.86
CA ALA A 349 -3.17 -7.17 -7.04
C ALA A 349 -2.24 -6.04 -6.63
N THR A 350 -0.98 -6.39 -6.60
CA THR A 350 -0.04 -5.70 -5.76
C THR A 350 1.27 -5.65 -6.51
N MET A 351 1.38 -4.69 -7.43
CA MET A 351 2.68 -4.08 -7.60
C MET A 351 2.98 -3.24 -6.37
N LEU A 352 4.03 -3.60 -5.63
CA LEU A 352 4.44 -2.90 -4.41
C LEU A 352 5.78 -2.21 -4.62
N THR A 353 5.88 -1.00 -4.10
CA THR A 353 7.11 -0.19 -4.10
C THR A 353 7.16 0.61 -2.82
N GLY A 354 8.21 0.44 -2.04
CA GLY A 354 8.53 1.28 -0.89
C GLY A 354 9.45 2.42 -1.30
N GLY A 355 9.09 3.18 -2.33
CA GLY A 355 9.84 4.36 -2.78
C GLY A 355 11.19 4.11 -3.47
N GLY A 356 11.81 2.94 -3.31
CA GLY A 356 13.10 2.60 -3.93
C GLY A 356 13.02 1.96 -5.33
N ALA A 357 14.15 1.43 -5.79
CA ALA A 357 14.28 0.73 -7.08
C ALA A 357 13.74 -0.72 -7.08
N LEU A 358 13.03 -1.13 -6.02
CA LEU A 358 12.48 -2.47 -5.91
C LEU A 358 11.00 -2.43 -6.29
N LEU A 359 10.64 -3.13 -7.35
CA LEU A 359 9.28 -3.41 -7.74
C LEU A 359 8.97 -4.86 -7.37
N CYS A 360 7.91 -5.09 -6.60
CA CYS A 360 7.42 -6.45 -6.33
C CYS A 360 6.15 -6.68 -7.14
N TYR A 361 5.90 -7.91 -7.60
CA TYR A 361 4.62 -8.28 -8.19
C TYR A 361 4.22 -9.71 -7.81
N LEU A 362 2.91 -9.96 -7.76
CA LEU A 362 2.35 -11.29 -7.51
C LEU A 362 2.28 -12.10 -8.80
N GLU A 363 2.71 -13.36 -8.73
CA GLU A 363 2.61 -14.34 -9.80
C GLU A 363 1.80 -15.56 -9.33
N SER A 364 0.85 -15.99 -10.15
CA SER A 364 0.20 -17.29 -9.98
C SER A 364 0.96 -18.35 -10.77
N GLU A 365 1.43 -19.39 -10.07
CA GLU A 365 1.97 -20.62 -10.65
C GLU A 365 0.88 -21.57 -11.15
N SER A 366 -0.40 -21.30 -10.82
CA SER A 366 -1.53 -22.13 -11.25
C SER A 366 -2.34 -21.45 -12.37
N SER A 367 -3.14 -22.24 -13.09
CA SER A 367 -4.10 -21.71 -14.06
C SER A 367 -5.29 -21.02 -13.41
N ASP A 368 -5.52 -21.25 -12.12
CA ASP A 368 -6.65 -20.73 -11.35
C ASP A 368 -6.45 -19.24 -11.06
N GLU A 369 -7.50 -18.46 -11.30
CA GLU A 369 -7.45 -16.99 -11.32
C GLU A 369 -7.20 -16.34 -9.96
N PHE A 370 -7.26 -17.11 -8.88
CA PHE A 370 -7.28 -16.58 -7.52
C PHE A 370 -6.19 -17.15 -6.61
N SER A 371 -5.28 -17.99 -7.12
CA SER A 371 -4.21 -18.58 -6.32
C SER A 371 -2.85 -17.93 -6.62
N TYR A 372 -2.60 -16.75 -6.07
CA TYR A 372 -1.26 -16.16 -6.13
C TYR A 372 -0.33 -16.96 -5.21
N THR A 373 0.76 -17.47 -5.77
CA THR A 373 1.63 -18.43 -5.07
C THR A 373 3.04 -17.91 -4.90
N ALA A 374 3.45 -16.90 -5.68
CA ALA A 374 4.76 -16.30 -5.59
C ALA A 374 4.69 -14.77 -5.59
N LEU A 375 5.53 -14.14 -4.78
CA LEU A 375 5.92 -12.75 -4.89
C LEU A 375 7.29 -12.69 -5.56
N ARG A 376 7.37 -12.00 -6.70
CA ARG A 376 8.60 -11.78 -7.46
C ARG A 376 9.12 -10.38 -7.22
N PHE A 377 10.44 -10.23 -7.32
CA PHE A 377 11.11 -8.94 -7.17
C PHE A 377 11.83 -8.56 -8.45
N VAL A 378 11.77 -7.28 -8.78
CA VAL A 378 12.35 -6.69 -9.97
C VAL A 378 13.11 -5.45 -9.55
N ASP A 379 14.34 -5.33 -10.02
CA ASP A 379 15.02 -4.03 -10.01
C ASP A 379 14.40 -3.15 -11.09
N SER A 380 13.68 -2.10 -10.68
CA SER A 380 12.94 -1.23 -11.58
C SER A 380 13.83 -0.38 -12.50
N ARG A 381 15.13 -0.24 -12.20
CA ARG A 381 16.08 0.51 -13.04
C ARG A 381 16.56 -0.33 -14.21
N SER A 382 16.87 -1.59 -13.97
CA SER A 382 17.39 -2.51 -14.97
C SER A 382 16.30 -3.36 -15.62
N GLY A 383 15.14 -3.50 -14.97
CA GLY A 383 14.14 -4.50 -15.29
C GLY A 383 14.59 -5.93 -15.00
N GLN A 384 15.69 -6.13 -14.27
CA GLN A 384 16.15 -7.47 -13.96
C GLN A 384 15.26 -8.10 -12.89
N ILE A 385 14.71 -9.29 -13.18
CA ILE A 385 14.08 -10.13 -12.16
C ILE A 385 15.18 -10.59 -11.21
N LEU A 386 15.02 -10.28 -9.92
CA LEU A 386 15.93 -10.74 -8.89
C LEU A 386 15.61 -12.22 -8.64
N GLU A 387 16.64 -13.09 -8.61
CA GLU A 387 16.46 -14.56 -8.57
C GLU A 387 15.66 -15.06 -7.35
N GLN A 388 15.47 -14.21 -6.35
CA GLN A 388 14.69 -14.53 -5.17
C GLN A 388 13.19 -14.33 -5.42
N SER A 389 12.39 -15.25 -4.89
CA SER A 389 10.94 -15.15 -4.85
C SER A 389 10.43 -15.65 -3.52
N LEU A 390 9.42 -14.97 -2.96
CA LEU A 390 8.75 -15.46 -1.76
C LEU A 390 7.56 -16.30 -2.18
N ARG A 391 7.48 -17.54 -1.70
CA ARG A 391 6.25 -18.32 -1.84
C ARG A 391 5.25 -17.83 -0.80
N LEU A 392 4.09 -17.36 -1.26
CA LEU A 392 3.05 -16.87 -0.38
C LEU A 392 2.15 -18.01 0.11
N PRO A 393 1.46 -17.85 1.25
CA PRO A 393 0.37 -18.74 1.64
C PRO A 393 -0.69 -18.84 0.55
N GLU A 394 -1.42 -19.97 0.49
CA GLU A 394 -2.43 -20.22 -0.56
C GLU A 394 -3.59 -19.21 -0.53
N SER A 395 -3.83 -18.58 0.63
CA SER A 395 -4.84 -17.54 0.80
C SER A 395 -4.27 -16.43 1.68
N PHE A 396 -4.20 -15.21 1.12
CA PHE A 396 -3.84 -14.00 1.85
C PHE A 396 -4.78 -12.87 1.43
N ALA A 397 -5.14 -12.00 2.37
CA ALA A 397 -6.03 -10.87 2.13
C ALA A 397 -5.27 -9.66 1.56
N SER A 398 -4.05 -9.41 2.04
CA SER A 398 -3.26 -8.26 1.62
C SER A 398 -1.75 -8.48 1.73
N VAL A 399 -0.99 -7.74 0.94
CA VAL A 399 0.48 -7.67 1.03
C VAL A 399 0.87 -6.19 1.03
N LYS A 400 1.70 -5.77 1.98
CA LYS A 400 2.23 -4.40 2.07
C LYS A 400 3.74 -4.42 2.14
N LEU A 401 4.39 -3.50 1.42
CA LEU A 401 5.84 -3.30 1.45
C LEU A 401 6.16 -2.07 2.28
N SER A 402 7.11 -2.21 3.20
CA SER A 402 7.68 -1.10 3.96
C SER A 402 8.21 0.02 3.05
N ALA A 403 8.09 1.27 3.48
CA ALA A 403 8.49 2.44 2.70
C ALA A 403 10.02 2.55 2.47
N ASN A 404 10.81 1.70 3.11
CA ASN A 404 12.25 1.59 2.87
C ASN A 404 12.65 0.24 2.25
N ASN A 405 11.68 -0.56 1.79
CA ASN A 405 11.87 -1.91 1.23
C ASN A 405 12.62 -2.88 2.17
N SER A 406 12.58 -2.69 3.49
CA SER A 406 13.29 -3.57 4.44
C SER A 406 12.49 -4.82 4.83
N TYR A 407 11.17 -4.75 4.75
CA TYR A 407 10.26 -5.86 5.03
C TYR A 407 8.95 -5.79 4.24
N ILE A 408 8.33 -6.95 4.10
CA ILE A 408 6.98 -7.14 3.58
C ILE A 408 6.09 -7.67 4.71
N VAL A 409 4.86 -7.21 4.75
CA VAL A 409 3.81 -7.73 5.63
C VAL A 409 2.76 -8.42 4.76
N VAL A 410 2.46 -9.67 5.07
CA VAL A 410 1.45 -10.50 4.40
C VAL A 410 0.37 -10.82 5.40
N ASP A 411 -0.86 -10.45 5.08
CA ASP A 411 -2.06 -10.80 5.85
C ASP A 411 -2.59 -12.16 5.39
N ASN A 412 -2.36 -13.21 6.16
CA ASN A 412 -2.81 -14.55 5.86
C ASN A 412 -4.18 -14.80 6.48
N ASP A 413 -5.21 -14.53 5.69
CA ASP A 413 -6.62 -14.65 6.08
C ASP A 413 -6.97 -16.09 6.50
N SER A 414 -6.47 -17.09 5.78
CA SER A 414 -6.79 -18.50 6.07
C SER A 414 -6.23 -19.01 7.39
N GLU A 415 -5.09 -18.47 7.82
CA GLU A 415 -4.46 -18.85 9.08
C GLU A 415 -4.76 -17.88 10.22
N HIS A 416 -5.42 -16.74 9.95
CA HIS A 416 -5.57 -15.61 10.87
C HIS A 416 -4.22 -15.13 11.41
N THR A 417 -3.23 -15.01 10.52
CA THR A 417 -1.86 -14.60 10.90
C THR A 417 -1.39 -13.44 10.05
N VAL A 418 -0.50 -12.64 10.61
CA VAL A 418 0.25 -11.63 9.87
C VAL A 418 1.70 -12.08 9.82
N ASP A 419 2.20 -12.34 8.61
CA ASP A 419 3.59 -12.73 8.39
C ASP A 419 4.41 -11.50 7.96
N ILE A 420 5.49 -11.21 8.70
CA ILE A 420 6.45 -10.17 8.35
C ILE A 420 7.72 -10.85 7.84
N TRP A 421 8.06 -10.56 6.59
CA TRP A 421 9.23 -11.08 5.91
C TRP A 421 10.29 -9.98 5.83
N THR A 422 11.47 -10.24 6.36
CA THR A 422 12.59 -9.29 6.35
C THR A 422 13.69 -9.75 5.39
N ASN A 423 14.79 -8.99 5.30
CA ASN A 423 15.94 -9.29 4.44
C ASN A 423 15.53 -9.46 2.96
N LEU A 424 14.74 -8.52 2.46
CA LEU A 424 14.34 -8.51 1.06
C LEU A 424 15.54 -8.34 0.13
N PRO A 425 15.45 -8.82 -1.12
CA PRO A 425 16.49 -8.62 -2.11
C PRO A 425 16.79 -7.13 -2.25
N ARG A 426 18.06 -6.75 -2.18
CA ARG A 426 18.47 -5.39 -2.50
C ARG A 426 18.75 -5.32 -4.00
N ALA A 427 18.17 -4.34 -4.68
CA ALA A 427 18.61 -3.99 -6.02
C ALA A 427 20.13 -3.74 -5.97
N SER A 428 20.87 -4.35 -6.89
CA SER A 428 22.33 -4.31 -6.83
C SER A 428 22.83 -2.88 -7.00
N ASP A 429 23.66 -2.39 -6.07
CA ASP A 429 24.37 -1.11 -6.22
C ASP A 429 25.36 -1.13 -7.41
N SER A 430 25.64 -2.30 -7.99
CA SER A 430 26.58 -2.50 -9.10
C SER A 430 26.14 -1.92 -10.45
N ALA A 431 24.95 -1.32 -10.54
CA ALA A 431 24.46 -0.65 -11.74
C ALA A 431 24.71 0.89 -11.74
N ARG A 432 25.52 1.42 -10.81
CA ARG A 432 25.95 2.83 -10.80
C ARG A 432 27.21 3.09 -11.61
#